data_AF-A0A7C8ZLG7-F1
#
_entry.id   AF-A0A7C8ZLG7-F1
#
_cell.length_a   1.000
_cell.length_b   1.000
_cell.length_c   1.000
_cell.angle_alpha   90.00
_cell.angle_beta   90.00
_cell.angle_gamma   90.00
#
_symmetry.space_group_name_H-M   'P 1'
#
loop_
_entity.id
_entity.type
_entity.pdbx_description
1 polymer ?
#
loop_
_entity_poly.entity_id
_entity_poly.type
_entity_poly.pdbx_seq_one_letter_code
_entity_poly.pdbx_strand_id
1 'polypeptide(L)'
;HKFKELDRDNDGKFSVSELHPPAAAHIGLALGLPPHGSSPHSDLVYSEVLNEFTRGKKERVSKTEFTEVLSDILLDMAAGLKRDPIVILRMDGEELQEYINSPSFETDAVSTFSEIQSPDATLRNHIVKA
;
A
#
# COMPACT_ATOMS: atom_id res chain seq x y z
N HIS A 1 -20.99 -9.17 -4.83
CA HIS A 1 -21.54 -7.80 -4.73
C HIS A 1 -20.60 -6.78 -5.36
N LYS A 2 -19.36 -6.61 -4.89
CA LYS A 2 -18.38 -5.64 -5.42
C LYS A 2 -18.15 -5.64 -6.94
N PHE A 3 -18.12 -6.82 -7.58
CA PHE A 3 -17.97 -6.91 -9.04
C PHE A 3 -19.12 -6.21 -9.81
N LYS A 4 -20.37 -6.41 -9.37
CA LYS A 4 -21.56 -5.76 -9.97
C LYS A 4 -21.63 -4.26 -9.70
N GLU A 5 -20.92 -3.77 -8.68
CA GLU A 5 -20.86 -2.34 -8.38
C GLU A 5 -19.84 -1.61 -9.25
N LEU A 6 -18.85 -2.35 -9.76
CA LEU A 6 -17.75 -1.82 -10.57
C LEU A 6 -17.97 -2.03 -12.08
N ASP A 7 -18.66 -3.09 -12.47
CA ASP A 7 -19.14 -3.37 -13.83
C ASP A 7 -20.38 -2.49 -14.12
N ARG A 8 -20.14 -1.24 -14.52
CA ARG A 8 -21.19 -0.21 -14.64
C ARG A 8 -22.03 -0.42 -15.88
N ASP A 9 -21.43 -0.94 -16.94
CA ASP A 9 -22.15 -1.27 -18.18
C ASP A 9 -22.80 -2.67 -18.16
N ASN A 10 -22.56 -3.46 -17.09
CA ASN A 10 -23.08 -4.82 -16.88
C ASN A 10 -22.70 -5.79 -18.00
N ASP A 11 -21.52 -5.61 -18.60
CA ASP A 11 -21.02 -6.45 -19.68
C ASP A 11 -20.28 -7.71 -19.18
N GLY A 12 -20.11 -7.84 -17.85
CA GLY A 12 -19.43 -8.96 -17.20
C GLY A 12 -17.90 -8.88 -17.25
N LYS A 13 -17.36 -7.73 -17.67
CA LYS A 13 -15.92 -7.44 -17.80
C LYS A 13 -15.63 -6.10 -17.09
N PHE A 14 -14.35 -5.79 -17.00
CA PHE A 14 -13.89 -4.49 -16.53
C PHE A 14 -13.14 -3.79 -17.64
N SER A 15 -13.63 -2.61 -18.01
CA SER A 15 -12.86 -1.66 -18.81
C SER A 15 -11.79 -0.96 -17.98
N VAL A 16 -10.76 -0.42 -18.64
CA VAL A 16 -9.74 0.41 -17.96
C VAL A 16 -10.37 1.59 -17.23
N SER A 17 -11.44 2.18 -17.80
CA SER A 17 -12.24 3.25 -17.20
C SER A 17 -13.11 2.82 -16.02
N GLU A 18 -13.39 1.53 -15.86
CA GLU A 18 -14.08 0.99 -14.67
C GLU A 18 -13.08 0.57 -13.60
N LEU A 19 -11.91 0.07 -14.02
CA LEU A 19 -10.76 -0.19 -13.16
C LEU A 19 -10.12 1.09 -12.60
N HIS A 20 -10.31 2.23 -13.27
CA HIS A 20 -9.65 3.50 -12.95
C HIS A 20 -10.66 4.65 -12.78
N PRO A 21 -10.49 5.61 -11.84
CA PRO A 21 -9.88 5.53 -10.50
C PRO A 21 -10.73 4.89 -9.38
N PRO A 22 -12.08 4.78 -9.41
CA PRO A 22 -12.84 4.38 -8.22
C PRO A 22 -12.65 2.91 -7.82
N ALA A 23 -12.42 1.98 -8.77
CA ALA A 23 -12.14 0.58 -8.44
C ALA A 23 -10.75 0.39 -7.84
N ALA A 24 -9.70 0.97 -8.45
CA ALA A 24 -8.34 0.94 -7.92
C ALA A 24 -8.23 1.61 -6.55
N ALA A 25 -8.98 2.69 -6.29
CA ALA A 25 -9.05 3.30 -4.97
C ALA A 25 -9.71 2.38 -3.93
N HIS A 26 -10.81 1.71 -4.28
CA HIS A 26 -11.51 0.82 -3.34
C HIS A 26 -10.78 -0.50 -3.08
N ILE A 27 -10.18 -1.08 -4.12
CA ILE A 27 -9.38 -2.30 -4.01
C ILE A 27 -8.04 -1.97 -3.36
N GLY A 28 -7.41 -0.88 -3.77
CA GLY A 28 -6.19 -0.37 -3.17
C GLY A 28 -6.36 -0.09 -1.67
N LEU A 29 -7.45 0.58 -1.27
CA LEU A 29 -7.77 0.78 0.14
C LEU A 29 -7.91 -0.55 0.90
N ALA A 30 -8.59 -1.54 0.31
CA ALA A 30 -8.74 -2.86 0.91
C ALA A 30 -7.41 -3.64 1.00
N LEU A 31 -6.47 -3.35 0.08
CA LEU A 31 -5.13 -3.92 0.06
C LEU A 31 -4.10 -3.07 0.84
N GLY A 32 -4.52 -1.97 1.46
CA GLY A 32 -3.63 -1.07 2.19
C GLY A 32 -2.70 -0.23 1.30
N LEU A 33 -2.99 -0.09 0.01
CA LEU A 33 -2.26 0.79 -0.89
C LEU A 33 -2.46 2.26 -0.49
N PRO A 34 -1.41 3.10 -0.56
CA PRO A 34 -1.53 4.53 -0.33
C PRO A 34 -2.53 5.15 -1.32
N PRO A 35 -3.31 6.18 -0.92
CA PRO A 35 -4.28 6.80 -1.81
C PRO A 35 -3.65 7.26 -3.13
N HIS A 36 -4.36 7.02 -4.23
CA HIS A 36 -3.95 7.56 -5.52
C HIS A 36 -3.83 9.10 -5.45
N GLY A 37 -2.73 9.64 -5.95
CA GLY A 37 -2.37 11.06 -5.87
C GLY A 37 -1.61 11.45 -4.60
N SER A 38 -1.33 10.52 -3.68
CA SER A 38 -0.52 10.83 -2.48
C SER A 38 0.94 11.13 -2.82
N SER A 39 1.50 10.51 -3.87
CA SER A 39 2.85 10.80 -4.36
C SER A 39 3.02 10.35 -5.82
N PRO A 40 3.97 10.94 -6.58
CA PRO A 40 4.28 10.45 -7.92
C PRO A 40 4.70 8.98 -7.95
N HIS A 41 5.34 8.49 -6.87
CA HIS A 41 5.80 7.11 -6.78
C HIS A 41 4.66 6.12 -6.55
N SER A 42 3.68 6.46 -5.69
CA SER A 42 2.48 5.64 -5.49
C SER A 42 1.64 5.55 -6.77
N ASP A 43 1.56 6.63 -7.54
CA ASP A 43 0.79 6.66 -8.79
C ASP A 43 1.40 5.75 -9.86
N LEU A 44 2.74 5.63 -9.87
CA LEU A 44 3.44 4.66 -10.72
C LEU A 44 3.05 3.22 -10.37
N VAL A 45 2.92 2.88 -9.09
CA VAL A 45 2.47 1.54 -8.65
C VAL A 45 1.09 1.21 -9.20
N TYR A 46 0.15 2.17 -9.16
CA TYR A 46 -1.18 1.98 -9.76
C TYR A 46 -1.11 1.75 -11.27
N SER A 47 -0.28 2.51 -11.98
CA SER A 47 -0.13 2.37 -13.43
C SER A 47 0.48 1.03 -13.85
N GLU A 48 1.48 0.54 -13.10
CA GLU A 48 2.16 -0.73 -13.40
C GLU A 48 1.23 -1.92 -13.19
N VAL A 49 0.49 -1.91 -12.06
CA VAL A 49 -0.48 -2.96 -11.72
C VAL A 49 -1.62 -3.01 -12.76
N LEU A 50 -2.13 -1.86 -13.19
CA LEU A 50 -3.16 -1.80 -14.24
C LEU A 50 -2.64 -2.28 -15.61
N ASN A 51 -1.36 -2.02 -15.91
CA ASN A 51 -0.73 -2.50 -17.13
C ASN A 51 -0.63 -4.04 -17.14
N GLU A 52 -0.30 -4.64 -15.99
CA GLU A 52 -0.31 -6.10 -15.82
C GLU A 52 -1.70 -6.71 -16.00
N PHE A 53 -2.74 -6.12 -15.40
CA PHE A 53 -4.12 -6.60 -15.57
C PHE A 53 -4.59 -6.55 -17.02
N THR A 54 -4.14 -5.56 -17.77
CA THR A 54 -4.50 -5.41 -19.18
C THR A 54 -3.59 -6.22 -20.11
N ARG A 55 -2.48 -6.78 -19.61
CA ARG A 55 -1.42 -7.45 -20.42
C ARG A 55 -1.05 -6.65 -21.66
N GLY A 56 -1.03 -5.31 -21.56
CA GLY A 56 -0.82 -4.39 -22.67
C GLY A 56 -1.95 -4.32 -23.73
N LYS A 57 -3.08 -5.03 -23.53
CA LYS A 57 -4.27 -5.00 -24.41
C LYS A 57 -5.32 -4.05 -23.85
N LYS A 58 -5.71 -3.08 -24.70
CA LYS A 58 -6.21 -1.79 -24.25
C LYS A 58 -7.62 -1.69 -23.69
N GLU A 59 -8.42 -2.75 -23.57
CA GLU A 59 -9.86 -2.48 -23.41
C GLU A 59 -10.57 -3.22 -22.29
N ARG A 60 -10.46 -4.54 -22.12
CA ARG A 60 -11.34 -5.26 -21.19
C ARG A 60 -10.70 -6.49 -20.56
N VAL A 61 -10.92 -6.66 -19.26
CA VAL A 61 -10.48 -7.82 -18.49
C VAL A 61 -11.71 -8.53 -17.94
N SER A 62 -11.85 -9.83 -18.18
CA SER A 62 -12.94 -10.61 -17.58
C SER A 62 -12.74 -10.79 -16.08
N LYS A 63 -13.81 -11.13 -15.35
CA LYS A 63 -13.72 -11.44 -13.91
C LYS A 63 -12.70 -12.52 -13.59
N THR A 64 -12.65 -13.57 -14.42
CA THR A 64 -11.75 -14.70 -14.24
C THR A 64 -10.30 -14.28 -14.43
N GLU A 65 -9.99 -13.55 -15.49
CA GLU A 65 -8.65 -13.02 -15.75
C GLU A 65 -8.19 -12.07 -14.64
N PHE A 66 -9.07 -11.17 -14.18
CA PHE A 66 -8.76 -10.27 -13.07
C PHE A 66 -8.44 -11.04 -11.79
N THR A 67 -9.22 -12.08 -11.49
CA THR A 67 -9.03 -12.89 -10.26
C THR A 67 -7.72 -13.68 -10.31
N GLU A 68 -7.40 -14.26 -11.47
CA GLU A 68 -6.15 -15.01 -11.68
C GLU A 68 -4.94 -14.09 -11.53
N VAL A 69 -4.91 -12.95 -12.23
CA VAL A 69 -3.78 -12.01 -12.15
C VAL A 69 -3.61 -11.43 -10.74
N LEU A 70 -4.71 -11.07 -10.07
CA LEU A 70 -4.63 -10.60 -8.69
C LEU A 70 -4.11 -11.69 -7.74
N SER A 71 -4.54 -12.94 -7.94
CA SER A 71 -4.05 -14.08 -7.16
C SER A 71 -2.55 -14.28 -7.34
N ASP A 72 -2.06 -14.21 -8.58
CA ASP A 72 -0.63 -14.34 -8.88
C ASP A 72 0.18 -13.22 -8.22
N ILE A 73 -0.27 -11.95 -8.32
CA ILE A 73 0.37 -10.80 -7.64
C ILE A 73 0.42 -11.01 -6.13
N LEU A 74 -0.69 -11.45 -5.51
CA LEU A 74 -0.74 -11.70 -4.06
C LEU A 74 0.16 -12.86 -3.64
N LEU A 75 0.26 -13.91 -4.44
CA LEU A 75 1.14 -15.05 -4.20
C LEU A 75 2.62 -14.65 -4.32
N ASP A 76 2.97 -13.84 -5.31
CA ASP A 76 4.32 -13.32 -5.50
C ASP A 76 4.72 -12.37 -4.37
N MET A 77 3.79 -11.51 -3.91
CA MET A 77 4.01 -10.69 -2.72
C MET A 77 4.18 -11.56 -1.47
N ALA A 78 3.35 -12.60 -1.28
CA ALA A 78 3.48 -13.51 -0.15
C ALA A 78 4.82 -14.27 -0.17
N ALA A 79 5.27 -14.72 -1.34
CA ALA A 79 6.56 -15.36 -1.53
C ALA A 79 7.72 -14.38 -1.28
N GLY A 80 7.58 -13.14 -1.77
CA GLY A 80 8.49 -12.04 -1.53
C GLY A 80 8.65 -11.75 -0.03
N LEU A 81 7.53 -11.58 0.69
CA LEU A 81 7.51 -11.35 2.14
C LEU A 81 8.02 -12.55 2.94
N LYS A 82 7.82 -13.79 2.44
CA LYS A 82 8.41 -14.98 3.07
C LYS A 82 9.93 -14.99 2.92
N ARG A 83 10.46 -14.51 1.80
CA ARG A 83 11.90 -14.43 1.52
C ARG A 83 12.55 -13.25 2.23
N ASP A 84 11.88 -12.11 2.25
CA ASP A 84 12.34 -10.86 2.84
C ASP A 84 11.23 -10.29 3.75
N PRO A 85 11.20 -10.70 5.03
CA PRO A 85 10.13 -10.35 5.94
C PRO A 85 10.19 -8.89 6.37
N ILE A 86 9.07 -8.20 6.23
CA ILE A 86 8.89 -6.84 6.78
C ILE A 86 8.39 -6.96 8.23
N VAL A 87 9.15 -6.40 9.17
CA VAL A 87 8.76 -6.35 10.60
C VAL A 87 8.09 -5.02 10.90
N ILE A 88 6.81 -5.05 11.26
CA ILE A 88 6.06 -3.87 11.71
C ILE A 88 6.03 -3.88 13.23
N LEU A 89 6.71 -2.94 13.85
CA LEU A 89 6.63 -2.68 15.28
C LEU A 89 5.43 -1.78 15.54
N ARG A 90 4.43 -2.28 16.27
CA ARG A 90 3.29 -1.48 16.71
C ARG A 90 3.48 -1.18 18.18
N MET A 91 3.64 0.09 18.51
CA MET A 91 3.66 0.59 19.87
C MET A 91 2.35 1.31 20.15
N ASP A 92 1.71 1.02 21.27
CA ASP A 92 0.68 1.91 21.79
C ASP A 92 1.30 3.19 22.41
N GLY A 93 0.45 4.08 22.92
CA GLY A 93 0.92 5.35 23.48
C GLY A 93 1.83 5.19 24.71
N GLU A 94 1.61 4.16 25.52
CA GLU A 94 2.40 3.89 26.73
C GLU A 94 3.72 3.22 26.36
N GLU A 95 3.68 2.21 25.48
CA GLU A 95 4.86 1.53 24.93
C GLU A 95 5.76 2.49 24.17
N LEU A 96 5.18 3.39 23.37
CA LEU A 96 5.93 4.41 22.65
C LEU A 96 6.60 5.40 23.62
N GLN A 97 5.90 5.76 24.70
CA GLN A 97 6.45 6.64 25.73
C GLN A 97 7.60 5.97 26.48
N GLU A 98 7.49 4.68 26.80
CA GLU A 98 8.59 3.90 27.39
C GLU A 98 9.77 3.79 26.42
N TYR A 99 9.52 3.49 25.15
CA TYR A 99 10.55 3.38 24.11
C TYR A 99 11.37 4.66 23.94
N ILE A 100 10.72 5.82 24.01
CA ILE A 100 11.39 7.13 23.85
C ILE A 100 12.16 7.56 25.10
N ASN A 101 11.61 7.25 26.29
CA ASN A 101 12.16 7.79 27.54
C ASN A 101 13.08 6.82 28.27
N SER A 102 13.07 5.53 27.91
CA SER A 102 13.94 4.55 28.55
C SER A 102 15.36 4.61 27.99
N PRO A 103 16.39 4.72 28.85
CA PRO A 103 17.79 4.61 28.42
C PRO A 103 18.12 3.28 27.75
N SER A 104 17.33 2.23 27.99
CA SER A 104 17.56 0.90 27.42
C SER A 104 17.35 0.86 25.90
N PHE A 105 16.55 1.76 25.34
CA PHE A 105 16.21 1.81 23.91
C PHE A 105 16.83 3.01 23.19
N GLU A 106 17.63 3.82 23.88
CA GLU A 106 18.18 5.07 23.34
C GLU A 106 19.02 4.84 22.07
N THR A 107 19.84 3.79 22.05
CA THR A 107 20.70 3.48 20.89
C THR A 107 19.87 3.04 19.67
N ASP A 108 18.86 2.19 19.90
CA ASP A 108 17.97 1.68 18.84
C ASP A 108 17.08 2.80 18.29
N ALA A 109 16.58 3.68 19.17
CA ALA A 109 15.84 4.87 18.79
C ALA A 109 16.73 5.79 17.93
N VAL A 110 17.91 6.17 18.40
CA VAL A 110 18.83 7.03 17.64
C VAL A 110 19.17 6.45 16.27
N SER A 111 19.43 5.14 16.18
CA SER A 111 19.72 4.49 14.90
C SER A 111 18.52 4.54 13.95
N THR A 112 17.34 4.13 14.41
CA THR A 112 16.09 4.11 13.62
C THR A 112 15.73 5.49 13.09
N PHE A 113 15.93 6.52 13.91
CA PHE A 113 15.49 7.88 13.61
C PHE A 113 16.54 8.74 12.91
N SER A 114 17.81 8.33 12.91
CA SER A 114 18.87 9.01 12.15
C SER A 114 18.63 9.00 10.63
N GLU A 115 17.89 7.99 10.15
CA GLU A 115 17.49 7.85 8.74
C GLU A 115 16.30 8.76 8.38
N ILE A 116 15.53 9.20 9.38
CA ILE A 116 14.42 10.14 9.21
C ILE A 116 14.99 11.57 9.23
N GLN A 117 15.68 11.96 8.16
CA GLN A 117 16.19 13.33 8.01
C GLN A 117 15.02 14.33 8.01
N SER A 118 14.90 15.07 9.11
CA SER A 118 14.04 16.25 9.23
C SER A 118 14.92 17.41 9.68
N PRO A 119 15.11 18.46 8.86
CA PRO A 119 16.08 19.52 9.16
C PRO A 119 15.71 20.45 10.33
N ASP A 120 14.45 20.46 10.81
CA ASP A 120 13.94 21.55 11.65
C ASP A 120 13.43 21.15 13.06
N ALA A 121 13.51 19.88 13.46
CA ALA A 121 13.01 19.49 14.78
C ALA A 121 13.68 18.24 15.34
N THR A 122 13.88 18.20 16.65
CA THR A 122 14.31 16.98 17.35
C THR A 122 13.25 15.89 17.18
N LEU A 123 13.67 14.62 17.20
CA LEU A 123 12.80 13.46 17.13
C LEU A 123 11.59 13.56 18.08
N ARG A 124 11.84 13.97 19.32
CA ARG A 124 10.82 14.17 20.36
C ARG A 124 9.71 15.13 19.91
N ASN A 125 10.05 16.18 19.16
CA ASN A 125 9.08 17.16 18.69
C ASN A 125 8.13 16.60 17.62
N HIS A 126 8.54 15.58 16.86
CA HIS A 126 7.69 14.92 15.88
C HIS A 126 6.74 13.94 16.55
N ILE A 127 7.22 13.20 17.55
CA ILE A 127 6.41 12.17 18.22
C ILE A 127 5.37 12.80 19.16
N VAL A 128 5.71 13.89 19.85
CA VAL A 128 4.78 14.56 20.79
C VAL A 128 3.68 15.36 20.08
N LYS A 129 3.84 15.67 18.78
CA LYS A 129 2.85 16.43 17.99
C LYS A 129 1.88 15.56 17.18
N ALA A 130 2.16 14.27 17.01
CA ALA A 130 1.28 13.32 16.31
C ALA A 130 0.13 12.88 17.23
#